data_AF-A0A968JTM8-F1
#
_entry.id   AF-A0A968JTM8-F1
#
_cell.length_a   1.000
_cell.length_b   1.000
_cell.length_c   1.000
_cell.angle_alpha   90.00
_cell.angle_beta   90.00
_cell.angle_gamma   90.00
#
_symmetry.space_group_name_H-M   'P 1'
#
loop_
_entity.id
_entity.type
_entity.pdbx_description
1 polymer ?
#
loop_
_entity_poly.entity_id
_entity_poly.type
_entity_poly.pdbx_seq_one_letter_code
_entity_poly.pdbx_strand_id
1 'polypeptide(L)'
;MHDELLIKYLLGTITEEEQTKIAQWLSSDSENSRKLNQMKLIWEKSSLLNTLNQINVREDWDKQEQGLGEGTIKRLNEFLQ
;
A
#
# COMPACT_ATOMS: atom_id res chain seq x y z
N MET A 1 19.93 15.10 -9.41
CA MET A 1 19.70 14.07 -8.39
C MET A 1 19.20 12.79 -9.06
N HIS A 2 19.75 11.63 -8.68
CA HIS A 2 19.36 10.33 -9.24
C HIS A 2 18.11 9.77 -8.55
N ASP A 3 17.23 9.14 -9.32
CA ASP A 3 15.96 8.63 -8.81
C ASP A 3 16.16 7.51 -7.78
N GLU A 4 17.17 6.65 -7.96
CA GLU A 4 17.54 5.60 -7.00
C GLU A 4 17.85 6.16 -5.60
N LEU A 5 18.54 7.30 -5.52
CA LEU A 5 18.90 7.92 -4.25
C LEU A 5 17.67 8.50 -3.54
N LEU A 6 16.74 9.07 -4.30
CA LEU A 6 15.47 9.55 -3.79
C LEU A 6 14.54 8.40 -3.37
N ILE A 7 14.59 7.25 -4.06
CA ILE A 7 13.88 6.04 -3.65
C ILE A 7 14.43 5.52 -2.32
N LYS A 8 15.76 5.40 -2.18
CA LYS A 8 16.40 5.04 -0.90
C LYS A 8 16.01 6.01 0.22
N TYR A 9 15.89 7.30 -0.09
CA TYR A 9 15.44 8.31 0.86
C TYR A 9 14.00 8.08 1.32
N LEU A 10 13.09 7.79 0.39
CA LEU A 10 11.70 7.42 0.71
C LEU A 10 11.60 6.11 1.51
N LEU A 11 12.55 5.19 1.33
CA LEU A 11 12.66 3.94 2.10
C LEU A 11 13.35 4.10 3.46
N GLY A 12 13.98 5.26 3.73
CA GLY A 12 14.75 5.49 4.96
C GLY A 12 16.07 4.72 5.03
N THR A 13 16.59 4.22 3.90
CA THR A 13 17.81 3.38 3.84
C THR A 13 19.05 4.13 3.35
N ILE A 14 19.06 5.45 3.47
CA ILE A 14 20.19 6.30 3.05
C ILE A 14 21.20 6.52 4.18
N THR A 15 22.42 6.88 3.81
CA THR A 15 23.47 7.28 4.76
C THR A 15 23.39 8.78 5.12
N GLU A 16 24.13 9.21 6.15
CA GLU A 16 24.20 10.64 6.55
C GLU A 16 24.78 11.55 5.44
N GLU A 17 25.74 11.03 4.68
CA GLU A 17 26.30 11.75 3.52
C GLU A 17 25.25 11.95 2.42
N GLU A 18 24.45 10.91 2.17
CA GLU A 18 23.35 10.93 1.22
C GLU A 18 22.21 11.86 1.67
N GLN A 19 21.88 11.84 2.97
CA GLN A 19 20.94 12.77 3.58
C GLN A 19 21.36 14.22 3.33
N THR A 20 22.64 14.52 3.51
CA THR A 20 23.18 15.88 3.28
C THR A 20 23.08 16.29 1.81
N LYS A 21 23.39 15.37 0.89
CA LYS A 21 23.26 15.61 -0.57
C LYS A 21 21.81 15.89 -0.96
N ILE A 22 20.85 15.17 -0.38
CA ILE A 22 19.43 15.39 -0.65
C ILE A 22 18.96 16.72 -0.06
N ALA A 23 19.37 17.05 1.16
CA ALA A 23 19.05 18.34 1.79
C ALA A 23 19.58 19.52 0.95
N GLN A 24 20.83 19.44 0.47
CA GLN A 24 21.41 20.45 -0.41
C GLN A 24 20.67 20.55 -1.75
N TRP A 25 20.27 19.42 -2.33
CA TRP A 25 19.52 19.41 -3.57
C TRP A 25 18.11 20.01 -3.39
N LEU A 26 17.43 19.72 -2.27
CA LEU A 26 16.12 20.29 -1.95
C LEU A 26 16.18 21.80 -1.70
N SER A 27 17.26 22.30 -1.10
CA SER A 27 17.44 23.74 -0.87
C SER A 27 17.90 24.50 -2.12
N SER A 28 18.39 23.80 -3.15
CA SER A 28 18.90 24.43 -4.37
C SER A 28 17.80 24.97 -5.29
N ASP A 29 16.64 24.29 -5.38
CA ASP A 29 15.55 24.69 -6.26
C ASP A 29 14.19 24.16 -5.76
N SER A 30 13.17 25.02 -5.83
CA SER A 30 11.77 24.66 -5.61
C SER A 30 11.27 23.52 -6.51
N GLU A 31 11.76 23.41 -7.76
CA GLU A 31 11.37 22.31 -8.67
C GLU A 31 11.89 20.95 -8.20
N ASN A 32 12.98 20.91 -7.43
CA ASN A 32 13.48 19.68 -6.82
C ASN A 32 12.51 19.14 -5.77
N SER A 33 11.93 20.04 -4.97
CA SER A 33 10.87 19.68 -4.02
C SER A 33 9.63 19.14 -4.74
N ARG A 34 9.30 19.70 -5.91
CA ARG A 34 8.19 19.21 -6.75
C ARG A 34 8.45 17.80 -7.26
N LYS A 35 9.66 17.52 -7.76
CA LYS A 35 10.06 16.18 -8.21
C LYS A 35 9.98 15.15 -7.09
N LEU A 36 10.49 15.49 -5.88
CA LEU A 36 10.40 14.60 -4.73
C LEU A 36 8.94 14.30 -4.35
N ASN A 37 8.08 15.32 -4.33
CA ASN A 37 6.65 15.14 -4.02
C ASN A 37 5.93 14.26 -5.05
N GLN A 38 6.22 14.41 -6.35
CA GLN A 38 5.66 13.54 -7.38
C GLN A 38 6.06 12.07 -7.16
N MET A 39 7.32 11.83 -6.81
CA MET A 39 7.81 10.48 -6.57
C MET A 39 7.21 9.88 -5.29
N LYS A 40 7.05 10.69 -4.24
CA LYS A 40 6.32 10.31 -3.02
C LYS A 40 4.88 9.89 -3.32
N LEU A 41 4.18 10.64 -4.18
CA LEU A 41 2.81 10.31 -4.58
C LEU A 41 2.72 8.96 -5.32
N ILE A 42 3.66 8.69 -6.22
CA ILE A 42 3.74 7.40 -6.93
C ILE A 42 4.01 6.27 -5.93
N TRP A 43 4.92 6.49 -4.99
CA TRP A 43 5.26 5.52 -3.96
C TRP A 43 4.08 5.20 -3.02
N GLU A 44 3.38 6.23 -2.53
CA GLU A 44 2.19 6.08 -1.69
C GLU A 44 1.07 5.34 -2.43
N LYS A 45 0.84 5.64 -3.71
CA LYS A 45 -0.15 4.94 -4.53
C LYS A 45 0.21 3.47 -4.74
N SER A 46 1.47 3.16 -5.00
CA SER A 46 1.94 1.77 -5.10
C SER A 46 1.79 1.01 -3.79
N SER A 47 2.07 1.66 -2.65
CA SER A 47 1.86 1.08 -1.32
C SER A 47 0.37 0.80 -1.06
N LEU A 48 -0.49 1.77 -1.36
CA LEU A 48 -1.95 1.63 -1.22
C LEU A 48 -2.51 0.51 -2.12
N LEU A 49 -2.00 0.37 -3.35
CA LEU A 49 -2.34 -0.76 -4.23
C LEU A 49 -1.87 -2.09 -3.64
N ASN A 50 -0.70 -2.14 -3.00
CA ASN A 50 -0.22 -3.33 -2.32
C ASN A 50 -1.09 -3.69 -1.11
N THR A 51 -1.55 -2.70 -0.34
CA THR A 51 -2.50 -2.90 0.76
C THR A 51 -3.86 -3.41 0.26
N LEU A 52 -4.38 -2.89 -0.86
CA LEU A 52 -5.63 -3.37 -1.47
C LEU A 52 -5.50 -4.79 -2.04
N ASN A 53 -4.32 -5.15 -2.57
CA ASN A 53 -4.02 -6.52 -3.02
C ASN A 53 -3.84 -7.52 -1.86
N GLN A 54 -3.78 -7.07 -0.60
CA GLN A 54 -3.84 -7.96 0.57
C GLN A 54 -5.26 -8.36 0.96
N ILE A 55 -6.30 -7.87 0.26
CA ILE A 55 -7.64 -8.45 0.34
C ILE A 55 -7.55 -9.82 -0.32
N ASN A 56 -7.35 -10.85 0.48
CA ASN A 56 -7.38 -12.23 0.04
C ASN A 56 -8.85 -12.60 -0.21
N VAL A 57 -9.33 -12.27 -1.40
CA VAL A 57 -10.70 -12.53 -1.88
C VAL A 57 -11.14 -13.97 -1.58
N ARG A 58 -10.21 -14.92 -1.56
CA ARG A 58 -10.47 -16.32 -1.23
C ARG A 58 -10.77 -16.56 0.25
N GLU A 59 -10.03 -15.95 1.16
CA GLU A 59 -10.29 -16.03 2.61
C GLU A 59 -11.57 -15.28 3.00
N ASP A 60 -11.87 -14.17 2.33
CA ASP A 60 -13.10 -13.42 2.56
C ASP A 60 -14.33 -14.17 2.02
N TRP A 61 -14.20 -14.90 0.90
CA TRP A 61 -15.23 -15.84 0.43
C TRP A 61 -15.41 -17.03 1.38
N ASP A 62 -14.34 -17.64 1.88
CA ASP A 62 -14.41 -18.79 2.79
C ASP A 62 -15.10 -18.44 4.12
N LYS A 63 -14.84 -17.24 4.67
CA LYS A 63 -15.54 -16.72 5.87
C LYS A 63 -17.03 -16.46 5.60
N GLN A 64 -17.36 -16.03 4.39
CA GLN A 64 -18.74 -15.73 3.99
C GLN A 64 -19.55 -17.00 3.70
N GLU A 65 -18.92 -18.07 3.18
CA GLU A 65 -19.55 -19.38 2.99
C GLU A 65 -19.80 -20.10 4.33
N GLN A 66 -18.84 -20.04 5.26
CA GLN A 66 -19.00 -20.60 6.61
C GLN A 66 -20.07 -19.87 7.45
N GLY A 67 -20.31 -18.58 7.20
CA GLY A 67 -21.42 -17.84 7.82
C GLY A 67 -22.81 -18.23 7.31
N LEU A 68 -22.90 -18.91 6.15
CA LEU A 68 -24.16 -19.32 5.51
C LEU A 68 -24.45 -20.82 5.67
N GLY A 69 -23.45 -21.63 6.03
CA GLY A 69 -23.51 -23.08 6.00
C GLY A 69 -23.67 -23.73 7.37
N GLU A 70 -24.88 -23.68 7.94
CA GLU A 70 -25.47 -24.80 8.72
C GLU A 70 -26.85 -24.41 9.28
N GLY A 71 -26.97 -23.20 9.86
CA GLY A 71 -28.22 -22.73 10.46
C GLY A 71 -29.32 -22.41 9.43
N THR A 72 -28.96 -21.83 8.30
CA THR A 72 -29.92 -21.39 7.26
C THR A 72 -30.47 -22.57 6.46
N ILE A 73 -29.63 -23.56 6.15
CA ILE A 73 -30.03 -24.77 5.41
C ILE A 73 -30.92 -25.67 6.28
N LYS A 74 -30.62 -25.79 7.58
CA LYS A 74 -31.45 -26.55 8.52
C LYS A 74 -32.85 -25.94 8.70
N ARG A 75 -32.93 -24.61 8.81
CA ARG A 75 -34.20 -23.89 8.98
C ARG A 75 -35.09 -23.94 7.73
N LEU A 76 -34.50 -23.99 6.54
CA LEU A 76 -35.24 -24.14 5.27
C LEU A 76 -35.78 -25.57 5.08
N ASN A 77 -35.04 -26.60 5.50
CA ASN A 77 -35.52 -27.98 5.46
C ASN A 77 -36.63 -28.27 6.48
N GLU A 78 -36.63 -27.61 7.64
CA GLU A 78 -37.71 -27.71 8.63
C GLU A 78 -38.99 -26.96 8.20
N PHE A 79 -38.90 -25.99 7.29
CA PHE A 79 -40.04 -25.20 6.81
C PHE A 79 -40.73 -25.79 5.56
N LEU A 80 -40.10 -26.78 4.91
CA LEU A 80 -40.60 -27.45 3.70
C LEU A 80 -41.11 -28.89 3.95
N GLN A 81 -41.26 -29.29 5.22
CA GLN A 81 -42.07 -30.45 5.63
C GLN A 81 -43.40 -29.99 6.22
#